data_AF-A0A3B8WDU5-F1
#
_entry.id   AF-A0A3B8WDU5-F1
#
_cell.length_a   1.000
_cell.length_b   1.000
_cell.length_c   1.000
_cell.angle_alpha   90.00
_cell.angle_beta   90.00
_cell.angle_gamma   90.00
#
_symmetry.space_group_name_H-M   'P 1'
#
loop_
_entity.id
_entity.type
_entity.pdbx_description
1 polymer ?
#
loop_
_entity_poly.entity_id
_entity_poly.type
_entity_poly.pdbx_seq_one_letter_code
_entity_poly.pdbx_strand_id
1 'polypeptide(L)'
;EESPSLDEGDLRMLDIIRRHSRRVNGIIENVLDLSRRRTANSELIDVGQWLREFRDDFVQTLNGETATTIELNISEQIPQARFDKSQIEQVMVNLCDNGLRYSKQQTGQNRIQLIAGAT
;
A
#
# COMPACT_ATOMS: atom_id res chain seq x y z
N GLU A 1 42.13 16.06 13.22
CA GLU A 1 41.95 14.85 12.40
C GLU A 1 40.97 13.95 13.13
N GLU A 2 39.70 13.96 12.72
CA GLU A 2 38.66 13.13 13.32
C GLU A 2 38.02 12.26 12.23
N SER A 3 37.90 10.97 12.57
CA SER A 3 37.74 9.81 11.71
C SER A 3 36.45 9.74 10.87
N PRO A 4 36.50 9.20 9.64
CA PRO A 4 35.36 9.00 8.75
C PRO A 4 34.64 7.68 9.03
N SER A 5 34.03 7.53 10.21
CA SER A 5 33.36 6.26 10.61
C SER A 5 31.93 6.44 11.14
N LEU A 6 31.26 7.52 10.74
CA LEU A 6 29.81 7.57 10.72
C LEU A 6 29.36 6.85 9.44
N ASP A 7 28.95 5.58 9.52
CA ASP A 7 28.02 5.12 8.47
C ASP A 7 27.20 3.91 8.91
N GLU A 8 27.80 2.76 9.19
CA GLU A 8 26.98 1.53 9.24
C GLU A 8 26.22 1.29 10.55
N GLY A 9 26.73 1.78 11.68
CA GLY A 9 26.08 1.63 12.99
C GLY A 9 24.84 2.53 13.11
N ASP A 10 25.00 3.79 12.70
CA ASP A 10 23.95 4.80 12.75
C ASP A 10 22.89 4.55 11.67
N LEU A 11 23.27 4.07 10.48
CA LEU A 11 22.31 3.63 9.46
C LEU A 11 21.45 2.45 9.93
N ARG A 12 22.04 1.47 10.65
CA ARG A 12 21.27 0.38 11.28
C ARG A 12 20.33 0.89 12.36
N MET A 13 20.78 1.84 13.18
CA MET A 13 19.95 2.42 14.23
C MET A 13 18.80 3.25 13.64
N LEU A 14 19.06 4.04 12.59
CA LEU A 14 18.03 4.76 11.83
C LEU A 14 17.07 3.81 11.11
N ASP A 15 17.54 2.68 10.57
CA ASP A 15 16.69 1.66 9.97
C ASP A 15 15.78 1.00 11.02
N ILE A 16 16.32 0.66 12.21
CA ILE A 16 15.56 0.14 13.34
C ILE A 16 14.52 1.15 13.81
N ILE A 17 14.89 2.42 14.00
CA ILE A 17 13.98 3.50 14.40
C ILE A 17 12.89 3.73 13.34
N ARG A 18 13.25 3.77 12.05
CA ARG A 18 12.27 3.86 10.94
C ARG A 18 11.32 2.67 10.92
N ARG A 19 11.82 1.46 11.17
CA ARG A 19 11.04 0.22 11.19
C ARG A 19 10.07 0.19 12.38
N HIS A 20 10.46 0.71 13.53
CA HIS A 20 9.58 0.84 14.69
C HIS A 20 8.55 1.96 14.53
N SER A 21 8.91 3.11 13.95
CA SER A 21 7.96 4.21 13.69
C SER A 21 6.90 3.83 12.65
N ARG A 22 7.26 3.13 11.56
CA ARG A 22 6.28 2.60 10.60
C ARG A 22 5.31 1.60 11.22
N ARG A 23 5.78 0.80 12.21
CA ARG A 23 4.95 -0.20 12.90
C ARG A 23 3.92 0.43 13.84
N VAL A 24 4.22 1.58 14.43
CA VAL A 24 3.29 2.29 15.32
C VAL A 24 2.16 2.95 14.52
N ASN A 25 2.46 3.57 13.36
CA ASN A 25 1.41 4.12 12.50
C ASN A 25 0.42 3.04 12.04
N GLY A 26 0.92 1.89 11.60
CA GLY A 26 0.05 0.78 11.18
C GLY A 26 -0.78 0.16 12.31
N ILE A 27 -0.31 0.16 13.57
CA ILE A 27 -1.11 -0.37 14.70
C ILE A 27 -2.15 0.64 15.17
N ILE A 28 -1.82 1.94 15.21
CA ILE A 28 -2.76 2.99 15.65
C ILE A 28 -3.91 3.14 14.65
N GLU A 29 -3.65 3.12 13.34
CA GLU A 29 -4.71 3.17 12.32
C GLU A 29 -5.62 1.94 12.39
N ASN A 30 -5.03 0.73 12.48
CA ASN A 30 -5.81 -0.52 12.58
C ASN A 30 -6.67 -0.60 13.86
N VAL A 31 -6.17 -0.14 15.02
CA VAL A 31 -6.92 -0.22 16.29
C VAL A 31 -8.00 0.86 16.40
N LEU A 32 -7.76 2.07 15.86
CA LEU A 32 -8.76 3.14 15.88
C LEU A 32 -9.89 2.92 14.87
N ASP A 33 -9.62 2.31 13.71
CA ASP A 33 -10.67 1.98 12.74
C ASP A 33 -11.48 0.74 13.12
N LEU A 34 -10.90 -0.25 13.84
CA LEU A 34 -11.68 -1.36 14.43
C LEU A 34 -12.65 -0.90 15.53
N SER A 35 -12.33 0.20 16.22
CA SER A 35 -13.10 0.75 17.33
C SER A 35 -14.30 1.60 16.87
N ARG A 36 -14.16 2.31 15.74
CA ARG A 36 -15.27 3.09 15.19
C ARG A 36 -16.11 2.20 14.28
N ARG A 37 -17.31 1.85 14.74
CA ARG A 37 -18.42 1.51 13.84
C ARG A 37 -18.74 2.74 12.97
N ARG A 38 -17.96 2.98 11.91
CA ARG A 38 -18.41 3.84 10.82
C ARG A 38 -19.53 3.08 10.12
N THR A 39 -20.68 3.71 9.97
CA THR A 39 -21.77 3.18 9.15
C THR A 39 -21.22 2.99 7.74
N ALA A 40 -21.14 1.75 7.27
CA ALA A 40 -20.64 1.48 5.92
C ALA A 40 -21.55 2.18 4.91
N ASN A 41 -20.99 3.12 4.13
CA ASN A 41 -21.72 3.78 3.06
C ASN A 41 -21.45 3.02 1.75
N SER A 42 -22.26 1.99 1.52
CA SER A 42 -22.05 1.09 0.40
C SER A 42 -22.70 1.62 -0.89
N GLU A 43 -21.86 1.92 -1.88
CA GLU A 43 -22.25 2.50 -3.15
C GLU A 43 -21.98 1.52 -4.29
N LEU A 44 -22.71 1.66 -5.40
CA LEU A 44 -22.47 0.86 -6.59
C LEU A 44 -21.34 1.52 -7.38
N ILE A 45 -20.20 0.82 -7.51
CA ILE A 45 -18.95 1.37 -8.02
C ILE A 45 -18.54 0.63 -9.29
N ASP A 46 -18.10 1.39 -10.30
CA ASP A 46 -17.34 0.85 -11.45
C ASP A 46 -15.95 0.45 -10.96
N VAL A 47 -15.76 -0.86 -10.75
CA VAL A 47 -14.52 -1.43 -10.20
C VAL A 47 -13.34 -1.14 -11.12
N GLY A 48 -13.54 -1.18 -12.43
CA GLY A 48 -12.48 -0.97 -13.39
C GLY A 48 -11.96 0.48 -13.34
N GLN A 49 -12.88 1.45 -13.34
CA GLN A 49 -12.52 2.85 -13.22
C GLN A 49 -11.89 3.14 -11.86
N TRP A 50 -12.52 2.70 -10.78
CA TRP A 50 -12.04 2.93 -9.43
C TRP A 50 -10.64 2.34 -9.20
N LEU A 51 -10.36 1.13 -9.68
CA LEU A 51 -9.06 0.50 -9.49
C LEU A 51 -7.93 1.21 -10.27
N ARG A 52 -8.25 1.81 -11.42
CA ARG A 52 -7.32 2.67 -12.17
C ARG A 52 -7.00 3.94 -11.40
N GLU A 53 -8.02 4.65 -10.92
CA GLU A 53 -7.87 5.85 -10.08
C GLU A 53 -7.04 5.53 -8.83
N PHE A 54 -7.41 4.45 -8.12
CA PHE A 54 -6.70 3.99 -6.94
C PHE A 54 -5.21 3.74 -7.21
N ARG A 55 -4.86 3.04 -8.30
CA ARG A 55 -3.46 2.80 -8.66
C ARG A 55 -2.72 4.11 -8.85
N ASP A 56 -3.30 5.02 -9.63
CA ASP A 56 -2.63 6.26 -10.01
C ASP A 56 -2.39 7.14 -8.78
N ASP A 57 -3.40 7.24 -7.88
CA ASP A 57 -3.27 7.92 -6.59
C ASP A 57 -2.21 7.23 -5.71
N PHE A 58 -2.27 5.90 -5.60
CA PHE A 58 -1.33 5.14 -4.78
C PHE A 58 0.11 5.32 -5.26
N VAL A 59 0.36 5.27 -6.58
CA VAL A 59 1.70 5.50 -7.15
C VAL A 59 2.22 6.90 -6.82
N GLN A 60 1.36 7.93 -6.80
CA GLN A 60 1.76 9.29 -6.42
C GLN A 60 2.20 9.38 -4.96
N THR A 61 1.71 8.50 -4.08
CA THR A 61 2.14 8.46 -2.66
C THR A 61 3.52 7.82 -2.47
N LEU A 62 4.03 7.09 -3.46
CA LEU A 62 5.32 6.40 -3.37
C LEU A 62 6.47 7.37 -3.67
N ASN A 63 7.24 7.72 -2.63
CA ASN A 63 8.45 8.54 -2.79
C ASN A 63 9.49 7.80 -3.65
N GLY A 64 9.94 8.45 -4.72
CA GLY A 64 10.64 7.88 -5.88
C GLY A 64 12.07 7.36 -5.70
N GLU A 65 12.42 6.78 -4.55
CA GLU A 65 13.76 6.19 -4.34
C GLU A 65 13.97 4.89 -5.13
N THR A 66 12.91 4.23 -5.59
CA THR A 66 13.02 2.99 -6.38
C THR A 66 11.85 2.90 -7.35
N ALA A 67 12.13 2.60 -8.62
CA ALA A 67 11.10 2.38 -9.64
C ALA A 67 10.11 1.32 -9.13
N THR A 68 8.83 1.68 -9.07
CA THR A 68 7.76 0.80 -8.60
C THR A 68 6.86 0.41 -9.76
N THR A 69 6.60 -0.88 -9.88
CA THR A 69 5.77 -1.46 -10.94
C THR A 69 4.49 -2.02 -10.34
N ILE A 70 3.37 -1.40 -10.70
CA ILE A 70 2.02 -1.87 -10.34
C ILE A 70 1.29 -2.17 -11.64
N GLU A 71 1.13 -3.46 -11.91
CA GLU A 71 0.40 -3.96 -13.08
C GLU A 71 -1.09 -4.07 -12.77
N LEU A 72 -1.93 -3.57 -13.67
CA LEU A 72 -3.37 -3.74 -13.62
C LEU A 72 -3.81 -4.74 -14.68
N ASN A 73 -4.53 -5.77 -14.25
CA ASN A 73 -5.23 -6.68 -15.14
C ASN A 73 -6.72 -6.63 -14.79
N ILE A 74 -7.49 -5.91 -15.60
CA ILE A 74 -8.92 -5.72 -15.40
C ILE A 74 -9.64 -6.40 -16.55
N SER A 75 -10.52 -7.35 -16.23
CA SER A 75 -11.39 -8.00 -17.21
C SER A 75 -12.30 -6.97 -17.89
N GLU A 76 -12.44 -7.07 -19.21
CA GLU A 76 -13.35 -6.21 -19.99
C GLU A 76 -14.81 -6.35 -19.55
N GLN A 77 -15.18 -7.52 -19.00
CA GLN A 77 -16.54 -7.83 -18.57
C GLN A 77 -16.74 -7.69 -17.05
N ILE A 78 -15.87 -6.91 -16.39
CA ILE A 78 -15.99 -6.71 -14.94
C ILE A 78 -17.32 -6.02 -14.59
N PRO A 79 -18.17 -6.61 -13.73
CA PRO A 79 -19.38 -5.96 -13.30
C PRO A 79 -19.08 -4.85 -12.29
N GLN A 80 -20.04 -3.94 -12.12
CA GLN A 80 -20.03 -3.03 -10.99
C GLN A 80 -20.20 -3.82 -9.67
N ALA A 81 -19.58 -3.34 -8.61
CA ALA A 81 -19.67 -3.95 -7.29
C ALA A 81 -20.18 -2.95 -6.26
N ARG A 82 -20.93 -3.44 -5.28
CA ARG A 82 -21.47 -2.62 -4.19
C ARG A 82 -20.58 -2.74 -2.95
N PHE A 83 -19.86 -1.69 -2.60
CA PHE A 83 -18.96 -1.66 -1.42
C PHE A 83 -18.77 -0.23 -0.90
N ASP A 84 -18.22 -0.10 0.31
CA ASP A 84 -17.77 1.18 0.85
C ASP A 84 -16.37 1.48 0.30
N LYS A 85 -16.28 2.51 -0.55
CA LYS A 85 -15.03 2.88 -1.24
C LYS A 85 -13.87 3.08 -0.27
N SER A 86 -14.11 3.80 0.84
CA SER A 86 -13.07 4.16 1.80
C SER A 86 -12.50 2.94 2.53
N GLN A 87 -13.36 1.97 2.87
CA GLN A 87 -12.93 0.74 3.53
C GLN A 87 -12.09 -0.13 2.61
N ILE A 88 -12.52 -0.29 1.35
CA ILE A 88 -11.76 -1.07 0.38
C ILE A 88 -10.44 -0.38 0.04
N GLU A 89 -10.41 0.95 -0.09
CA GLU A 89 -9.15 1.69 -0.29
C GLU A 89 -8.16 1.44 0.85
N GLN A 90 -8.60 1.47 2.11
CA GLN A 90 -7.74 1.16 3.24
C GLN A 90 -7.17 -0.27 3.18
N VAL A 91 -8.00 -1.25 2.81
CA VAL A 91 -7.54 -2.63 2.61
C VAL A 91 -6.51 -2.68 1.48
N MET A 92 -6.77 -2.01 0.36
CA MET A 92 -5.89 -2.01 -0.80
C MET A 92 -4.54 -1.35 -0.50
N VAL A 93 -4.52 -0.20 0.20
CA VAL A 93 -3.26 0.45 0.65
C VAL A 93 -2.43 -0.53 1.48
N ASN A 94 -3.05 -1.16 2.48
CA ASN A 94 -2.37 -2.13 3.34
C ASN A 94 -1.80 -3.32 2.55
N LEU A 95 -2.56 -3.85 1.59
CA LEU A 95 -2.12 -4.98 0.76
C LEU A 95 -1.01 -4.56 -0.21
N CYS A 96 -1.12 -3.41 -0.87
CA CYS A 96 -0.11 -2.90 -1.80
C CYS A 96 1.20 -2.59 -1.07
N ASP A 97 1.16 -1.91 0.08
CA ASP A 97 2.34 -1.63 0.90
C ASP A 97 3.04 -2.90 1.34
N ASN A 98 2.28 -3.88 1.82
CA ASN A 98 2.83 -5.17 2.20
C ASN A 98 3.42 -5.89 0.98
N GLY A 99 2.70 -5.94 -0.13
CA GLY A 99 3.13 -6.60 -1.36
C GLY A 99 4.44 -6.03 -1.90
N LEU A 100 4.55 -4.69 -2.01
CA LEU A 100 5.77 -4.02 -2.46
C LEU A 100 6.94 -4.26 -1.50
N ARG A 101 6.71 -4.15 -0.19
CA ARG A 101 7.74 -4.38 0.82
C ARG A 101 8.32 -5.78 0.71
N TYR A 102 7.48 -6.81 0.64
CA TYR A 102 7.95 -8.19 0.56
C TYR A 102 8.52 -8.53 -0.82
N SER A 103 7.97 -7.97 -1.89
CA SER A 103 8.53 -8.10 -3.25
C SER A 103 9.97 -7.59 -3.31
N LYS A 104 10.25 -6.41 -2.73
CA LYS A 104 11.60 -5.83 -2.66
C LYS A 104 12.54 -6.68 -1.80
N GLN A 105 12.07 -7.20 -0.67
CA GLN A 105 12.88 -8.05 0.20
C GLN A 105 13.29 -9.38 -0.46
N GLN A 106 12.41 -9.95 -1.29
CA GLN A 106 12.65 -11.26 -1.90
C GLN A 106 13.34 -11.17 -3.27
N THR A 107 13.04 -10.13 -4.05
CA THR A 107 13.47 -10.03 -5.46
C THR A 107 14.34 -8.82 -5.76
N GLY A 108 14.47 -7.88 -4.81
CA GLY A 108 15.09 -6.57 -5.02
C GLY A 108 14.23 -5.57 -5.78
N GLN A 109 13.03 -5.95 -6.24
CA GLN A 109 12.15 -5.12 -7.05
C GLN A 109 10.87 -4.73 -6.31
N ASN A 110 10.42 -3.48 -6.47
CA ASN A 110 9.13 -3.01 -6.00
C ASN A 110 8.05 -3.37 -7.04
N ARG A 111 7.57 -4.62 -7.05
CA ARG A 111 6.57 -5.07 -8.05
C ARG A 111 5.39 -5.80 -7.43
N ILE A 112 4.18 -5.43 -7.83
CA ILE A 112 2.92 -6.11 -7.52
C ILE A 112 1.99 -6.13 -8.75
N GLN A 113 0.99 -7.01 -8.72
CA GLN A 113 -0.08 -7.08 -9.72
C GLN A 113 -1.43 -7.02 -9.03
N LEU A 114 -2.34 -6.21 -9.58
CA LEU A 114 -3.73 -6.09 -9.18
C LEU A 114 -4.60 -6.68 -10.28
N ILE A 115 -5.44 -7.66 -9.92
CA ILE A 115 -6.29 -8.39 -10.86
C ILE A 115 -7.74 -8.21 -10.44
N ALA A 116 -8.60 -7.84 -11.40
CA ALA A 116 -10.02 -7.67 -11.18
C ALA A 116 -10.83 -8.34 -12.30
N GLY A 117 -11.75 -9.22 -11.92
CA GLY A 117 -12.62 -9.94 -12.84
C GLY A 117 -13.73 -10.65 -12.09
N ALA A 118 -14.76 -11.07 -12.82
CA ALA A 118 -15.79 -11.97 -12.30
C ALA A 118 -15.42 -13.41 -12.65
N THR A 119 -15.59 -14.31 -11.70
CA THR A 119 -15.51 -15.77 -11.88
C THR A 119 -16.87 -16.34 -12.23
#